data_AF-A0A7V5SQ56-F1
#
_entry.id   AF-A0A7V5SQ56-F1
#
_cell.length_a   1.000
_cell.length_b   1.000
_cell.length_c   1.000
_cell.angle_alpha   90.00
_cell.angle_beta   90.00
_cell.angle_gamma   90.00
#
_symmetry.space_group_name_H-M   'P 1'
#
loop_
_entity.id
_entity.type
_entity.pdbx_description
1 polymer ?
#
loop_
_entity_poly.entity_id
_entity_poly.type
_entity_poly.pdbx_seq_one_letter_code
_entity_poly.pdbx_strand_id
1 'polypeptide(L)'
;MMIMKTDNNDKVSLKEIIAYSLGTIPGSLFGSFLGNIQAFYLAWMYLRQEWILIAQICYGIWNLINDPIFGQLQDRTRTKHGRYIPWIKFAGPLLSIAFILIFFLSSRWKIASEDI
;
A
#
# COMPACT_ATOMS: atom_id res chain seq x y z
N MET A 1 -17.37 34.03 6.90
CA MET A 1 -16.09 33.78 6.20
C MET A 1 -14.97 34.23 7.12
N MET A 2 -14.29 33.28 7.78
CA MET A 2 -13.23 33.58 8.76
C MET A 2 -11.91 33.71 7.99
N ILE A 3 -11.33 34.90 7.96
CA ILE A 3 -10.04 35.13 7.31
C ILE A 3 -8.96 34.59 8.27
N MET A 4 -8.39 33.44 7.90
CA MET A 4 -7.28 32.83 8.62
C MET A 4 -6.05 33.72 8.43
N LYS A 5 -5.53 34.26 9.52
CA LYS A 5 -4.37 35.15 9.52
C LYS A 5 -3.11 34.27 9.44
N THR A 6 -2.50 34.20 8.26
CA THR A 6 -1.23 33.50 8.02
C THR A 6 -0.11 34.23 8.78
N ASP A 7 0.53 33.55 9.72
CA ASP A 7 1.69 34.07 10.47
C ASP A 7 2.95 33.85 9.63
N ASN A 8 3.93 34.75 9.70
CA ASN A 8 5.21 34.62 8.98
C ASN A 8 6.07 33.42 9.46
N ASN A 9 5.63 32.73 10.52
CA ASN A 9 6.16 31.43 10.98
C ASN A 9 5.58 30.21 10.24
N ASP A 10 4.73 30.40 9.23
CA ASP A 10 4.12 29.33 8.44
C ASP A 10 5.09 28.64 7.45
N LYS A 11 6.41 28.76 7.67
CA LYS A 11 7.42 28.03 6.89
C LYS A 11 7.62 26.65 7.49
N VAL A 12 6.99 25.66 6.85
CA VAL A 12 7.14 24.23 7.16
C VAL A 12 8.62 23.86 7.26
N SER A 13 9.00 23.17 8.34
CA SER A 13 10.40 22.81 8.60
C SER A 13 10.90 21.84 7.53
N LEU A 14 12.18 21.93 7.16
CA LEU A 14 12.81 20.96 6.25
C LEU A 14 12.65 19.51 6.76
N LYS A 15 12.64 19.30 8.08
CA LYS A 15 12.37 17.98 8.68
C LYS A 15 10.96 17.48 8.39
N GLU A 16 9.96 18.36 8.44
CA GLU A 16 8.57 18.02 8.15
C GLU A 16 8.36 17.73 6.66
N ILE A 17 9.01 18.50 5.78
CA ILE A 17 8.99 18.25 4.33
C ILE A 17 9.59 16.89 4.00
N ILE A 18 10.75 16.56 4.59
CA ILE A 18 11.39 15.27 4.39
C ILE A 18 10.53 14.13 4.96
N ALA A 19 10.01 14.28 6.18
CA ALA A 19 9.14 13.28 6.79
C ALA A 19 7.87 13.03 5.97
N TYR A 20 7.25 14.09 5.45
CA TYR A 20 6.09 14.00 4.56
C TYR A 20 6.44 13.27 3.27
N SER A 21 7.57 13.62 2.65
CA SER A 21 8.04 12.98 1.41
C SER A 21 8.31 11.49 1.61
N LEU A 22 8.99 11.11 2.70
CA LEU A 22 9.22 9.72 3.08
C LEU A 22 7.90 8.96 3.30
N GLY A 23 6.86 9.63 3.79
CA GLY A 23 5.53 9.05 3.95
C GLY A 23 4.85 8.63 2.65
N THR A 24 5.24 9.20 1.50
CA THR A 24 4.65 8.86 0.19
C THR A 24 5.34 7.68 -0.48
N ILE A 25 6.60 7.39 -0.13
CA ILE A 25 7.41 6.33 -0.74
C ILE A 25 6.72 4.95 -0.69
N PRO A 26 6.16 4.48 0.43
CA PRO A 26 5.53 3.16 0.50
C PRO A 26 4.37 3.01 -0.50
N GLY A 27 3.56 4.05 -0.69
CA GLY A 27 2.45 4.03 -1.66
C GLY A 27 2.95 3.93 -3.09
N SER A 28 3.97 4.71 -3.44
CA SER A 28 4.59 4.69 -4.78
C SER A 28 5.27 3.35 -5.07
N LEU A 29 5.97 2.77 -4.09
CA LEU A 29 6.58 1.45 -4.22
C LEU A 29 5.51 0.36 -4.42
N PHE A 30 4.43 0.40 -3.65
CA PHE A 30 3.33 -0.56 -3.79
C PHE A 30 2.68 -0.49 -5.18
N GLY A 31 2.39 0.72 -5.68
CA GLY A 31 1.86 0.90 -7.04
C GLY A 31 2.80 0.39 -8.13
N SER A 32 4.09 0.69 -8.00
CA SER A 32 5.12 0.22 -8.94
C SER A 32 5.25 -1.30 -8.93
N PHE A 33 5.16 -1.91 -7.74
CA PHE A 33 5.21 -3.35 -7.57
C PHE A 33 4.01 -4.06 -8.21
N LEU A 34 2.79 -3.56 -8.00
CA LEU A 34 1.59 -4.10 -8.66
C LEU A 34 1.67 -4.03 -10.20
N GLY A 35 2.30 -2.99 -10.75
CA GLY A 35 2.57 -2.89 -12.19
C GLY A 35 3.53 -3.99 -12.68
N ASN A 36 4.62 -4.23 -11.94
CA ASN A 36 5.59 -5.27 -12.27
C ASN A 36 4.98 -6.68 -12.20
N ILE A 37 4.11 -6.95 -11.22
CA ILE A 37 3.39 -8.23 -11.13
C ILE A 37 2.54 -8.48 -12.38
N GLN A 38 1.77 -7.47 -12.82
CA GLN A 38 0.95 -7.60 -14.01
C GLN A 38 1.81 -7.86 -15.26
N ALA A 39 2.90 -7.12 -15.42
CA ALA A 39 3.84 -7.32 -16.52
C ALA A 39 4.47 -8.72 -16.49
N PHE A 40 4.83 -9.24 -15.31
CA PHE A 40 5.35 -10.60 -15.14
C PHE A 40 4.34 -11.65 -15.59
N TYR A 41 3.08 -11.57 -15.15
CA TYR A 41 2.07 -12.56 -15.55
C TYR A 41 1.76 -12.53 -17.05
N LEU A 42 1.75 -11.36 -17.68
CA LEU A 42 1.50 -11.23 -19.12
C LEU A 42 2.70 -11.67 -19.96
N ALA A 43 3.91 -11.17 -19.64
CA ALA A 43 5.08 -11.32 -20.51
C ALA A 43 5.90 -12.58 -20.22
N TRP A 44 5.92 -13.08 -18.98
CA TRP A 44 6.77 -14.21 -18.57
C TRP A 44 5.95 -15.49 -18.34
N MET A 45 4.74 -15.38 -17.79
CA MET A 45 3.85 -16.53 -17.60
C MET A 45 2.88 -16.74 -18.76
N TYR A 46 2.87 -15.86 -19.76
CA TYR A 46 1.97 -15.90 -20.91
C TYR A 46 0.50 -16.04 -20.52
N LEU A 47 0.11 -15.48 -19.36
CA LEU A 47 -1.27 -15.51 -18.92
C LEU A 47 -2.10 -14.63 -19.84
N ARG A 48 -3.26 -15.14 -20.25
CA ARG A 48 -4.15 -14.35 -21.10
C ARG A 48 -4.63 -13.09 -20.36
N GLN A 49 -4.76 -11.99 -21.12
CA GLN A 49 -5.10 -10.69 -20.57
C GLN A 49 -6.47 -10.64 -19.89
N GLU A 50 -7.43 -11.49 -20.28
CA GLU A 50 -8.76 -11.47 -19.66
C GLU A 50 -8.72 -11.84 -18.18
N TRP A 51 -7.81 -12.75 -17.78
CA TRP A 51 -7.65 -13.13 -16.37
C TRP A 51 -7.10 -11.99 -15.52
N ILE A 52 -6.18 -11.20 -16.07
CA ILE A 52 -5.66 -10.00 -15.41
C ILE A 52 -6.79 -8.98 -15.23
N LEU A 53 -7.62 -8.77 -16.25
CA LEU A 53 -8.76 -7.85 -16.16
C LEU A 53 -9.77 -8.30 -15.09
N ILE A 54 -10.11 -9.59 -15.05
CA ILE A 54 -11.00 -10.13 -14.00
C ILE A 54 -10.39 -9.90 -12.61
N ALA A 55 -9.10 -10.18 -12.43
CA ALA A 55 -8.41 -9.94 -11.16
C ALA A 55 -8.42 -8.46 -10.75
N GLN A 56 -8.21 -7.53 -11.69
CA GLN A 56 -8.28 -6.09 -11.45
C GLN A 56 -9.69 -5.63 -11.07
N ILE A 57 -10.73 -6.17 -11.70
CA ILE A 57 -12.13 -5.88 -11.34
C ILE A 57 -12.42 -6.38 -9.92
N CYS A 58 -12.04 -7.62 -9.59
CA CYS A 58 -12.20 -8.15 -8.25
C CYS A 58 -11.45 -7.31 -7.20
N TYR A 59 -10.22 -6.89 -7.51
CA TYR A 59 -9.44 -5.99 -6.67
C TYR A 59 -10.12 -4.63 -6.48
N GLY A 60 -10.68 -4.05 -7.54
CA GLY A 60 -11.44 -2.80 -7.49
C GLY A 60 -12.69 -2.90 -6.62
N ILE A 61 -13.46 -3.99 -6.75
CA ILE A 61 -14.64 -4.25 -5.91
C ILE A 61 -14.23 -4.39 -4.44
N TRP A 62 -13.13 -5.08 -4.17
CA TRP A 62 -12.60 -5.23 -2.82
C TRP A 62 -12.23 -3.87 -2.20
N ASN A 63 -11.54 -3.00 -2.95
CA ASN A 63 -11.21 -1.65 -2.47
C ASN A 63 -12.44 -0.78 -2.27
N LEU A 64 -13.42 -0.85 -3.19
CA LEU A 64 -14.68 -0.14 -3.05
C LEU A 64 -15.39 -0.44 -1.72
N ILE A 65 -15.27 -1.67 -1.23
CA ILE A 65 -15.84 -2.10 0.05
C ILE A 65 -14.94 -1.69 1.22
N ASN A 66 -13.63 -1.90 1.11
CA ASN A 66 -12.69 -1.64 2.20
C ASN A 66 -12.54 -0.16 2.51
N ASP A 67 -12.47 0.71 1.49
CA ASP A 67 -12.16 2.12 1.67
C ASP A 67 -13.19 2.82 2.58
N PRO A 68 -14.51 2.63 2.41
CA PRO A 68 -15.51 3.14 3.37
C PRO A 68 -15.37 2.56 4.77
N ILE A 69 -15.10 1.25 4.90
CA ILE A 69 -15.00 0.57 6.19
C ILE A 69 -13.84 1.14 7.00
N PHE A 70 -12.64 1.15 6.41
CA PHE A 70 -11.44 1.66 7.09
C PHE A 70 -11.50 3.18 7.26
N GLY A 71 -12.12 3.91 6.32
CA GLY A 71 -12.40 5.34 6.49
C GLY A 71 -13.18 5.62 7.77
N GLN A 72 -14.34 4.97 7.94
CA GLN A 72 -15.19 5.14 9.13
C GLN A 72 -14.52 4.65 10.41
N LEU A 73 -13.77 3.56 10.34
CA LEU A 73 -13.09 2.99 11.51
C LEU A 73 -11.96 3.91 11.98
N GLN A 74 -11.23 4.48 11.02
CA GLN A 74 -10.23 5.50 11.30
C GLN A 74 -10.88 6.79 11.83
N ASP A 75 -12.04 7.23 11.31
CA ASP A 75 -12.83 8.37 11.85
C ASP A 75 -13.16 8.22 13.33
N ARG A 76 -13.51 7.00 13.73
CA ARG A 76 -13.91 6.70 15.11
C ARG A 76 -12.71 6.49 16.04
N THR A 77 -11.50 6.33 15.52
CA THR A 77 -10.30 6.07 16.32
C THR A 77 -9.82 7.34 17.02
N ARG A 78 -10.05 7.43 18.34
CA ARG A 78 -9.55 8.53 19.19
C ARG A 78 -8.35 8.06 20.01
N THR A 79 -7.15 8.37 19.55
CA THR A 79 -5.89 8.03 20.22
C THR A 79 -5.08 9.28 20.56
N LYS A 80 -4.34 9.24 21.68
CA LYS A 80 -3.53 10.38 22.19
C LYS A 80 -2.47 10.88 21.20
N HIS A 81 -2.00 10.01 20.31
CA HIS A 81 -0.98 10.33 19.30
C HIS A 81 -1.58 10.74 17.95
N GLY A 82 -2.90 10.96 17.88
CA GLY A 82 -3.59 11.27 16.63
C GLY A 82 -4.24 10.05 15.99
N ARG A 83 -5.08 10.33 15.00
CA ARG A 83 -6.08 9.41 14.45
C ARG A 83 -5.50 8.31 13.54
N TYR A 84 -4.45 8.62 12.79
CA TYR A 84 -3.86 7.75 11.77
C TYR A 84 -2.69 6.89 12.28
N ILE A 85 -2.05 7.31 13.37
CA ILE A 85 -0.81 6.69 13.87
C ILE A 85 -0.99 5.21 14.29
N PRO A 86 -2.08 4.81 14.97
CA PRO A 86 -2.28 3.39 15.32
C PRO A 86 -2.38 2.52 14.06
N TRP A 87 -3.12 2.99 13.05
CA TRP A 87 -3.34 2.28 11.80
C TRP A 87 -2.04 2.02 11.07
N ILE A 88 -1.19 3.03 10.91
CA ILE A 88 0.12 2.89 10.26
C ILE A 88 1.02 1.93 11.06
N LYS A 89 1.03 2.05 12.39
CA LYS A 89 1.89 1.24 13.26
C LYS A 89 1.56 -0.25 13.22
N PHE A 90 0.29 -0.61 13.10
CA PHE A 90 -0.13 -2.02 13.05
C PHE A 90 -0.24 -2.56 11.62
N ALA A 91 -0.78 -1.78 10.69
CA ALA A 91 -0.95 -2.20 9.30
C ALA A 91 0.39 -2.36 8.57
N GLY A 92 1.38 -1.50 8.86
CA GLY A 92 2.70 -1.57 8.22
C GLY A 92 3.38 -2.93 8.43
N PRO A 93 3.68 -3.34 9.69
CA PRO A 93 4.30 -4.63 9.96
C PRO A 93 3.46 -5.82 9.49
N LEU A 94 2.13 -5.75 9.64
CA LEU A 94 1.24 -6.81 9.17
C LEU A 94 1.33 -6.98 7.65
N LEU A 95 1.33 -5.88 6.90
CA LEU A 95 1.51 -5.87 5.46
C LEU A 95 2.89 -6.42 5.07
N SER A 96 3.95 -6.00 5.76
CA SER A 96 5.32 -6.51 5.51
C SER A 96 5.41 -8.03 5.72
N ILE A 97 4.82 -8.56 6.79
CA ILE A 97 4.79 -10.00 7.06
C ILE A 97 4.00 -10.72 5.96
N ALA A 98 2.82 -10.23 5.59
CA ALA A 98 2.02 -10.81 4.52
C ALA A 98 2.79 -10.86 3.18
N PHE A 99 3.51 -9.79 2.85
CA PHE A 99 4.38 -9.74 1.67
C PHE A 99 5.49 -10.79 1.71
N ILE A 100 6.19 -10.91 2.84
CA ILE A 100 7.23 -11.93 3.02
C ILE A 100 6.62 -13.33 2.86
N LEU A 101 5.45 -13.60 3.45
CA LEU A 101 4.81 -14.91 3.34
C LEU A 101 4.43 -15.25 1.89
N ILE A 102 3.88 -14.29 1.14
CA ILE A 102 3.46 -14.53 -0.25
C ILE A 102 4.65 -14.74 -1.18
N PHE A 103 5.70 -13.93 -1.05
CA PHE A 103 6.81 -13.90 -2.02
C PHE A 103 8.03 -14.73 -1.62
N PHE A 104 8.30 -14.89 -0.32
CA PHE A 104 9.48 -15.64 0.16
C PHE A 104 9.17 -17.09 0.59
N LEU A 105 7.93 -17.44 0.95
CA LEU A 105 7.62 -18.77 1.51
C LEU A 105 7.31 -19.86 0.47
N SER A 106 7.55 -19.63 -0.83
CA SER A 106 7.36 -20.71 -1.80
C SER A 106 8.60 -21.59 -1.92
N SER A 107 8.76 -22.49 -0.95
CA SER A 107 9.75 -23.59 -0.95
C SER A 107 9.55 -24.57 -2.12
N ARG A 108 8.38 -24.57 -2.76
CA ARG A 108 8.10 -25.37 -3.97
C ARG A 108 8.88 -24.93 -5.21
N TRP A 109 9.32 -23.67 -5.30
CA TRP A 109 10.15 -23.24 -6.45
C TRP A 109 11.57 -23.78 -6.41
N LYS A 110 12.09 -24.12 -5.22
CA LYS A 110 13.46 -24.67 -5.09
C LYS A 110 13.58 -26.08 -5.63
N ILE A 111 12.53 -26.88 -5.50
CA ILE A 111 12.53 -28.29 -5.96
C ILE A 111 12.54 -28.35 -7.49
N ALA A 112 11.79 -27.48 -8.17
CA ALA A 112 11.74 -27.46 -9.64
C ALA A 112 13.04 -26.99 -10.32
N SER A 113 13.96 -26.35 -9.60
CA SER A 113 15.27 -25.92 -10.12
C SER A 113 16.40 -26.92 -9.86
N GLU A 114 16.18 -27.94 -9.04
CA GLU A 114 17.14 -29.04 -8.81
C GLU A 114 16.93 -30.21 -9.79
N ASP A 115 15.77 -30.24 -10.48
CA ASP A 115 15.42 -31.25 -11.49
C ASP A 115 15.74 -30.83 -12.94
N ILE A 116 16.57 -29.79 -13.14
CA ILE A 116 17.10 -29.35 -14.46
C ILE A 116 18.62 -29.50 -14.51
#